data_AF-A0A2Z3V2I6-F1
#
_entry.id   AF-A0A2Z3V2I6-F1
#
_cell.length_a   1.000
_cell.length_b   1.000
_cell.length_c   1.000
_cell.angle_alpha   90.00
_cell.angle_beta   90.00
_cell.angle_gamma   90.00
#
_symmetry.space_group_name_H-M   'P 1'
#
loop_
_entity.id
_entity.type
_entity.pdbx_description
1 polymer ?
#
loop_
_entity_poly.entity_id
_entity_poly.type
_entity_poly.pdbx_seq_one_letter_code
_entity_poly.pdbx_strand_id
1 'polypeptide(L)'
;MSLGELRSVLREHGGGEPPANPARHDQVHARIRRIRLRRRLVAAGAALTTASVLALSLTGLMELTGPSGQTRDTTVAVQPSSDLPERFTADDGAQYTRVATTRVAPPGEKQVTVTVPVSGRALDVAAICEGGRTPTIPLSIWIKGSRMAEHFYQCTERMELKPLPVPEGATEVTITFDVSQGGSLACTGTSAKQPCEPVVEKPDHRVWNLAIYEWTPPETPALPPPPRAFPKQVGGEGPAKAKGQALIKGENLIETKAGTWPRDAEVTFEVTGRGRQMGLDQLCTGELAGRLRFTIQVNGRDLGSRGACGVWESGPYPMAITQFGAPAGKRLTVTLRWEMPGASANRPVRWSVGLFERVK
;
A
#
# COMPACT_ATOMS: atom_id res chain seq x y z
N MET A 1 -31.67 -0.23 -24.86
CA MET A 1 -30.55 -1.17 -24.65
C MET A 1 -31.11 -2.42 -24.02
N SER A 2 -30.97 -3.56 -24.68
CA SER A 2 -31.49 -4.84 -24.18
C SER A 2 -30.48 -5.53 -23.27
N LEU A 3 -30.96 -6.41 -22.41
CA LEU A 3 -30.13 -7.23 -21.51
C LEU A 3 -29.17 -8.15 -22.29
N GLY A 4 -29.49 -8.45 -23.55
CA GLY A 4 -28.62 -9.15 -24.50
C GLY A 4 -27.44 -8.30 -24.99
N GLU A 5 -27.66 -7.01 -25.29
CA GLU A 5 -26.59 -6.09 -25.69
C GLU A 5 -25.59 -5.86 -24.55
N LEU A 6 -26.08 -5.77 -23.31
CA LEU A 6 -25.22 -5.61 -22.13
C LEU A 6 -24.33 -6.84 -21.89
N ARG A 7 -24.87 -8.06 -22.12
CA ARG A 7 -24.08 -9.30 -22.04
C ARG A 7 -23.08 -9.42 -23.18
N SER A 8 -23.41 -8.94 -24.38
CA SER A 8 -22.50 -8.88 -25.52
C SER A 8 -21.30 -7.98 -25.22
N VAL A 9 -21.56 -6.75 -24.76
CA VAL A 9 -20.53 -5.76 -24.42
C VAL A 9 -19.64 -6.25 -23.27
N LEU A 10 -20.22 -6.91 -22.26
CA LEU A 10 -19.45 -7.50 -21.15
C LEU A 10 -18.61 -8.71 -21.57
N ARG A 11 -19.08 -9.51 -22.52
CA ARG A 11 -18.32 -10.67 -23.04
C ARG A 11 -17.19 -10.22 -23.96
N GLU A 12 -17.42 -9.18 -24.76
CA GLU A 12 -16.44 -8.57 -25.65
C GLU A 12 -15.34 -7.83 -24.87
N HIS A 13 -15.66 -7.24 -23.71
CA HIS A 13 -14.68 -6.60 -22.84
C HIS A 13 -14.09 -7.50 -21.74
N GLY A 14 -14.68 -8.67 -21.47
CA GLY A 14 -14.22 -9.61 -20.43
C GLY A 14 -13.13 -10.58 -20.90
N GLY A 15 -12.89 -10.70 -22.21
CA GLY A 15 -11.92 -11.63 -22.80
C GLY A 15 -10.53 -11.04 -23.04
N GLY A 16 -10.29 -9.78 -22.69
CA GLY A 16 -8.95 -9.21 -22.76
C GLY A 16 -8.03 -9.91 -21.77
N GLU A 17 -6.79 -10.19 -22.20
CA GLU A 17 -5.75 -10.69 -21.31
C GLU A 17 -5.70 -9.78 -20.06
N PRO A 18 -5.71 -10.33 -18.84
CA PRO A 18 -5.63 -9.53 -17.63
C PRO A 18 -4.45 -8.56 -17.76
N PRO A 19 -4.56 -7.31 -17.26
CA PRO A 19 -3.42 -6.40 -17.28
C PRO A 19 -2.24 -7.13 -16.62
N ALA A 20 -1.09 -7.12 -17.29
CA ALA A 20 0.08 -7.94 -16.94
C ALA A 20 0.58 -7.77 -15.48
N ASN A 21 0.11 -6.75 -14.76
CA ASN A 21 0.40 -6.54 -13.36
C ASN A 21 -0.77 -5.85 -12.61
N PRO A 22 -1.79 -6.60 -12.17
CA PRO A 22 -2.96 -6.05 -11.49
C PRO A 22 -2.59 -5.37 -10.17
N ALA A 23 -1.73 -6.01 -9.39
CA ALA A 23 -1.32 -5.56 -8.05
C ALA A 23 -0.66 -4.17 -8.06
N ARG A 24 0.14 -3.84 -9.10
CA ARG A 24 0.79 -2.53 -9.18
C ARG A 24 -0.13 -1.42 -9.68
N HIS A 25 -1.04 -1.72 -10.61
CA HIS A 25 -2.03 -0.72 -11.06
C HIS A 25 -2.85 -0.20 -9.88
N ASP A 26 -3.19 -1.08 -8.93
CA ASP A 26 -3.96 -0.72 -7.76
C ASP A 26 -3.16 0.03 -6.71
N GLN A 27 -1.87 -0.28 -6.54
CA GLN A 27 -0.95 0.53 -5.74
C GLN A 27 -0.81 1.96 -6.30
N VAL A 28 -0.77 2.10 -7.63
CA VAL A 28 -0.78 3.41 -8.32
C VAL A 28 -2.07 4.17 -8.02
N HIS A 29 -3.25 3.53 -8.14
CA HIS A 29 -4.53 4.16 -7.79
C HIS A 29 -4.61 4.59 -6.32
N ALA A 30 -4.16 3.74 -5.40
CA ALA A 30 -4.12 4.06 -3.97
C ALA A 30 -3.18 5.24 -3.65
N ARG A 31 -2.04 5.33 -4.36
CA ARG A 31 -1.09 6.45 -4.22
C ARG A 31 -1.66 7.76 -4.78
N ILE A 32 -2.27 7.71 -5.97
CA ILE A 32 -2.94 8.87 -6.59
C ILE A 32 -4.06 9.40 -5.68
N ARG A 33 -4.86 8.50 -5.08
CA ARG A 33 -5.93 8.88 -4.14
C ARG A 33 -5.37 9.61 -2.91
N ARG A 34 -4.28 9.12 -2.31
CA ARG A 34 -3.60 9.77 -1.17
C ARG A 34 -3.06 11.16 -1.51
N ILE A 35 -2.45 11.33 -2.69
CA ILE A 35 -1.94 12.65 -3.13
C ILE A 35 -3.09 13.64 -3.36
N ARG A 36 -4.20 13.20 -3.97
CA ARG A 36 -5.39 14.05 -4.17
C ARG A 36 -6.03 14.47 -2.85
N LEU A 37 -6.13 13.57 -1.87
CA LEU A 37 -6.66 13.88 -0.54
C LEU A 37 -5.78 14.90 0.20
N ARG A 38 -4.45 14.73 0.19
CA ARG A 38 -3.53 15.70 0.79
C ARG A 38 -3.60 17.08 0.15
N ARG A 39 -3.71 17.17 -1.18
CA ARG A 39 -3.88 18.46 -1.87
C ARG A 39 -5.19 19.17 -1.49
N ARG A 40 -6.27 18.43 -1.22
CA ARG A 40 -7.55 19.01 -0.77
C ARG A 40 -7.49 19.51 0.67
N LEU A 41 -6.79 18.81 1.56
CA LEU A 41 -6.60 19.25 2.94
C LEU A 41 -5.73 20.52 3.03
N VAL A 42 -4.71 20.64 2.19
CA VAL A 42 -3.89 21.87 2.13
C VAL A 42 -4.64 23.05 1.49
N ALA A 43 -5.52 22.79 0.51
CA ALA A 43 -6.38 23.83 -0.06
C ALA A 43 -7.50 24.29 0.91
N ALA A 44 -7.99 23.40 1.78
CA ALA A 44 -8.96 23.75 2.82
C ALA A 44 -8.31 24.50 4.02
N GLY A 45 -7.01 24.29 4.27
CA GLY A 45 -6.26 24.95 5.34
C GLY A 45 -5.90 26.42 5.09
N ALA A 46 -6.08 26.93 3.86
CA ALA A 46 -5.81 28.32 3.51
C ALA A 46 -7.02 29.26 3.72
N ALA A 47 -8.16 28.76 4.19
CA ALA A 47 -9.41 29.53 4.28
C ALA A 47 -9.98 29.67 5.71
N LEU A 48 -9.19 29.45 6.76
CA LEU A 48 -9.62 29.63 8.15
C LEU A 48 -8.58 30.39 8.96
N THR A 49 -8.37 31.65 8.61
CA THR A 49 -7.76 32.65 9.51
C THR A 49 -8.63 33.89 9.57
N THR A 50 -9.78 33.80 10.25
CA THR A 50 -10.46 34.95 10.85
C THR A 50 -11.40 34.50 11.96
N ALA A 51 -11.07 34.90 13.19
CA ALA A 51 -11.89 35.18 14.38
C ALA A 51 -13.10 34.26 14.69
N SER A 52 -13.26 33.74 15.91
CA SER A 52 -13.65 34.58 17.06
C SER A 52 -13.49 33.86 18.39
N VAL A 53 -13.04 34.62 19.38
CA VAL A 53 -13.12 34.34 20.82
C VAL A 53 -14.59 34.21 21.23
N LEU A 54 -14.94 33.14 21.96
CA LEU A 54 -16.00 33.15 22.97
C LEU A 54 -15.78 31.97 23.93
N ALA A 55 -15.30 32.32 25.12
CA ALA A 55 -15.35 31.47 26.29
C ALA A 55 -16.80 31.38 26.78
N LEU A 56 -17.26 30.17 27.13
CA LEU A 56 -18.31 29.95 28.11
C LEU A 56 -18.14 28.53 28.67
N SER A 57 -17.69 28.50 29.91
CA SER A 57 -17.80 27.42 30.88
C SER A 57 -19.22 26.87 31.00
N LEU A 58 -19.38 25.55 31.08
CA LEU A 58 -20.36 24.89 31.94
C LEU A 58 -20.01 23.40 32.13
N THR A 59 -19.80 23.10 33.40
CA THR A 59 -19.80 21.79 34.05
C THR A 59 -21.01 20.94 33.66
N GLY A 60 -20.78 19.67 33.36
CA GLY A 60 -21.84 18.68 33.21
C GLY A 60 -21.26 17.27 33.13
N LEU A 61 -21.23 16.57 34.26
CA LEU A 61 -21.15 15.12 34.32
C LEU A 61 -22.22 14.55 33.38
N MET A 62 -21.81 13.82 32.36
CA MET A 62 -22.61 12.76 31.79
C MET A 62 -21.72 11.54 31.60
N GLU A 63 -21.85 10.63 32.56
CA GLU A 63 -21.77 9.20 32.36
C GLU A 63 -22.44 8.81 31.04
N LEU A 64 -21.62 8.60 30.02
CA LEU A 64 -21.97 7.80 28.86
C LEU A 64 -21.37 6.42 29.08
N THR A 65 -22.14 5.60 29.79
CA THR A 65 -22.11 4.14 29.68
C THR A 65 -22.38 3.78 28.21
N GLY A 66 -21.31 3.74 27.41
CA GLY A 66 -21.32 3.12 26.09
C GLY A 66 -21.22 1.60 26.25
N PRO A 67 -21.97 0.80 25.47
CA PRO A 67 -21.95 -0.65 25.61
C PRO A 67 -20.55 -1.14 25.28
N SER A 68 -19.90 -1.75 26.25
CA SER A 68 -18.75 -2.61 26.07
C SER A 68 -19.13 -3.69 25.06
N GLY A 69 -18.84 -3.45 23.78
CA GLY A 69 -18.82 -4.51 22.78
C GLY A 69 -17.89 -5.58 23.30
N GLN A 70 -18.44 -6.77 23.56
CA GLN A 70 -17.71 -7.92 24.07
C GLN A 70 -16.49 -8.15 23.17
N THR A 71 -15.32 -7.73 23.64
CA THR A 71 -14.05 -8.16 23.10
C THR A 71 -13.88 -9.56 23.63
N ARG A 72 -14.25 -10.56 22.83
CA ARG A 72 -14.00 -11.95 23.19
C ARG A 72 -12.55 -12.24 22.79
N ASP A 73 -11.68 -12.38 23.79
CA ASP A 73 -10.39 -13.04 23.61
C ASP A 73 -10.72 -14.48 23.19
N THR A 74 -10.62 -14.74 21.90
CA THR A 74 -11.01 -16.03 21.34
C THR A 74 -9.83 -16.62 20.60
N THR A 75 -9.16 -17.56 21.25
CA THR A 75 -8.25 -18.53 20.63
C THR A 75 -9.09 -19.53 19.83
N VAL A 76 -9.79 -19.08 18.78
CA VAL A 76 -10.56 -19.98 17.91
C VAL A 76 -9.64 -20.49 16.82
N ALA A 77 -9.22 -21.74 16.95
CA ALA A 77 -8.68 -22.51 15.85
C ALA A 77 -9.81 -22.75 14.82
N VAL A 78 -9.93 -21.85 13.84
CA VAL A 78 -10.82 -22.03 12.68
C VAL A 78 -10.22 -23.10 11.77
N GLN A 79 -11.07 -23.96 11.19
CA GLN A 79 -10.67 -24.97 10.21
C GLN A 79 -9.78 -24.36 9.12
N PRO A 80 -8.67 -25.03 8.72
CA PRO A 80 -7.79 -24.52 7.67
C PRO A 80 -8.56 -24.30 6.38
N SER A 81 -8.60 -23.08 5.86
CA SER A 81 -8.83 -22.88 4.43
C SER A 81 -7.65 -23.53 3.68
N SER A 82 -7.93 -24.24 2.59
CA SER A 82 -6.89 -24.81 1.70
C SER A 82 -5.89 -23.74 1.22
N ASP A 83 -6.34 -22.49 1.19
CA ASP A 83 -5.62 -21.39 0.56
C ASP A 83 -4.69 -20.66 1.56
N LEU A 84 -4.83 -20.94 2.85
CA LEU A 84 -3.87 -20.59 3.89
C LEU A 84 -3.28 -21.90 4.42
N PRO A 85 -2.16 -22.40 3.87
CA PRO A 85 -1.62 -23.69 4.28
C PRO A 85 -1.03 -23.65 5.70
N GLU A 86 -0.91 -24.81 6.36
CA GLU A 86 -0.22 -24.87 7.66
C GLU A 86 1.27 -24.52 7.53
N ARG A 87 1.88 -24.93 6.42
CA ARG A 87 3.29 -24.66 6.10
C ARG A 87 3.42 -24.41 4.61
N PHE A 88 4.35 -23.53 4.24
CA PHE A 88 4.76 -23.36 2.86
C PHE A 88 6.20 -22.86 2.80
N THR A 89 6.81 -22.95 1.62
CA THR A 89 8.12 -22.39 1.33
C THR A 89 7.94 -21.33 0.24
N ALA A 90 8.44 -20.12 0.48
CA ALA A 90 8.44 -19.06 -0.52
C ALA A 90 9.49 -19.34 -1.61
N ASP A 91 9.42 -18.63 -2.73
CA ASP A 91 10.31 -18.88 -3.88
C ASP A 91 11.80 -18.63 -3.58
N ASP A 92 12.08 -17.82 -2.56
CA ASP A 92 13.44 -17.58 -2.05
C ASP A 92 13.93 -18.62 -1.03
N GLY A 93 13.15 -19.68 -0.77
CA GLY A 93 13.47 -20.74 0.18
C GLY A 93 13.12 -20.41 1.63
N ALA A 94 12.52 -19.24 1.93
CA ALA A 94 12.05 -18.95 3.27
C ALA A 94 10.91 -19.88 3.69
N GLN A 95 11.02 -20.47 4.86
CA GLN A 95 10.06 -21.45 5.38
C GLN A 95 9.06 -20.76 6.30
N TYR A 96 7.77 -21.01 6.08
CA TYR A 96 6.67 -20.46 6.83
C TYR A 96 5.93 -21.55 7.58
N THR A 97 5.62 -21.32 8.85
CA THR A 97 4.78 -22.20 9.68
C THR A 97 3.70 -21.37 10.36
N ARG A 98 2.45 -21.79 10.17
CA ARG A 98 1.29 -21.10 10.72
C ARG A 98 1.21 -21.33 12.22
N VAL A 99 1.06 -20.24 12.97
CA VAL A 99 0.92 -20.26 14.43
C VAL A 99 -0.48 -19.90 14.91
N ALA A 100 -1.26 -19.18 14.10
CA ALA A 100 -2.65 -18.89 14.40
C ALA A 100 -3.48 -18.65 13.12
N THR A 101 -4.79 -18.84 13.22
CA THR A 101 -5.78 -18.48 12.21
C THR A 101 -6.87 -17.63 12.84
N THR A 102 -7.47 -16.74 12.05
CA THR A 102 -8.67 -16.01 12.45
C THR A 102 -9.48 -15.58 11.23
N ARG A 103 -10.67 -15.03 11.46
CA ARG A 103 -11.59 -14.62 10.41
C ARG A 103 -12.31 -13.34 10.80
N VAL A 104 -12.47 -12.41 9.85
CA VAL A 104 -13.32 -11.23 9.97
C VAL A 104 -14.43 -11.32 8.92
N ALA A 105 -15.68 -11.38 9.34
CA ALA A 105 -16.82 -11.65 8.45
C ALA A 105 -18.02 -10.75 8.77
N PRO A 106 -18.11 -9.54 8.17
CA PRO A 106 -19.28 -8.70 8.26
C PRO A 106 -20.50 -9.33 7.54
N PRO A 107 -21.75 -9.02 7.97
CA PRO A 107 -22.14 -8.03 8.96
C PRO A 107 -21.94 -8.45 10.43
N GLY A 108 -21.39 -9.64 10.69
CA GLY A 108 -21.06 -10.14 12.01
C GLY A 108 -19.88 -9.39 12.66
N GLU A 109 -18.83 -10.10 13.04
CA GLU A 109 -17.67 -9.50 13.67
C GLU A 109 -16.89 -8.63 12.67
N LYS A 110 -16.82 -7.33 12.97
CA LYS A 110 -16.05 -6.32 12.20
C LYS A 110 -14.63 -6.12 12.73
N GLN A 111 -14.33 -6.71 13.88
CA GLN A 111 -13.04 -6.63 14.54
C GLN A 111 -12.78 -7.95 15.25
N VAL A 112 -11.56 -8.47 15.13
CA VAL A 112 -11.12 -9.67 15.85
C VAL A 112 -9.72 -9.44 16.40
N THR A 113 -9.48 -9.91 17.62
CA THR A 113 -8.20 -9.81 18.31
C THR A 113 -7.65 -11.21 18.56
N VAL A 114 -6.37 -11.41 18.26
CA VAL A 114 -5.65 -12.66 18.46
C VAL A 114 -4.34 -12.36 19.19
N THR A 115 -4.06 -13.13 20.24
CA THR A 115 -2.76 -13.11 20.92
C THR A 115 -1.96 -14.33 20.49
N VAL A 116 -0.74 -14.11 20.00
CA VAL A 116 0.16 -15.17 19.56
C VAL A 116 1.43 -15.21 20.41
N PRO A 117 1.91 -16.39 20.80
CA PRO A 117 3.23 -16.52 21.43
C PRO A 117 4.32 -16.17 20.42
N VAL A 118 5.43 -15.64 20.92
CA VAL A 118 6.61 -15.27 20.13
C VAL A 118 7.73 -16.25 20.44
N SER A 119 8.18 -17.02 19.44
CA SER A 119 9.35 -17.89 19.57
C SER A 119 10.70 -17.19 19.38
N GLY A 120 10.69 -15.90 19.04
CA GLY A 120 11.86 -15.14 18.61
C GLY A 120 12.06 -15.14 17.08
N ARG A 121 11.24 -15.89 16.34
CA ARG A 121 11.18 -15.83 14.87
C ARG A 121 10.36 -14.63 14.39
N ALA A 122 10.63 -14.20 13.16
CA ALA A 122 9.86 -13.13 12.54
C ALA A 122 8.43 -13.59 12.25
N LEU A 123 7.49 -12.67 12.42
CA LEU A 123 6.06 -12.91 12.18
C LEU A 123 5.59 -12.18 10.93
N ASP A 124 4.76 -12.87 10.14
CA ASP A 124 3.99 -12.29 9.05
C ASP A 124 2.51 -12.64 9.23
N VAL A 125 1.61 -11.77 8.77
CA VAL A 125 0.21 -12.13 8.57
C VAL A 125 -0.08 -12.31 7.09
N ALA A 126 -0.73 -13.41 6.76
CA ALA A 126 -1.34 -13.65 5.48
C ALA A 126 -2.83 -13.32 5.52
N ALA A 127 -3.36 -12.75 4.44
CA ALA A 127 -4.79 -12.56 4.27
C ALA A 127 -5.26 -13.07 2.91
N ILE A 128 -6.46 -13.64 2.90
CA ILE A 128 -7.27 -13.96 1.72
C ILE A 128 -8.66 -13.39 1.97
N CYS A 129 -9.27 -12.82 0.94
CA CYS A 129 -10.57 -12.20 1.02
C CYS A 129 -11.55 -12.77 0.00
N GLU A 130 -12.67 -13.27 0.48
CA GLU A 130 -13.81 -13.72 -0.32
C GLU A 130 -14.82 -12.57 -0.47
N GLY A 131 -15.51 -12.47 -1.61
CA GLY A 131 -16.63 -11.51 -1.77
C GLY A 131 -16.53 -10.48 -2.92
N GLY A 132 -15.57 -10.64 -3.83
CA GLY A 132 -15.55 -9.93 -5.13
C GLY A 132 -14.83 -8.57 -5.19
N ARG A 133 -14.69 -8.04 -6.42
CA ARG A 133 -13.80 -6.92 -6.81
C ARG A 133 -14.38 -5.49 -6.58
N THR A 134 -15.27 -5.30 -5.63
CA THR A 134 -15.92 -3.99 -5.35
C THR A 134 -15.01 -3.07 -4.50
N PRO A 135 -15.24 -1.74 -4.51
CA PRO A 135 -14.37 -0.78 -3.83
C PRO A 135 -14.16 -1.12 -2.36
N THR A 136 -12.91 -0.89 -1.95
CA THR A 136 -12.24 -1.59 -0.86
C THR A 136 -12.46 -0.96 0.51
N ILE A 137 -13.02 -1.75 1.43
CA ILE A 137 -12.88 -1.53 2.86
C ILE A 137 -11.52 -2.15 3.24
N PRO A 138 -10.48 -1.34 3.55
CA PRO A 138 -9.20 -1.88 3.95
C PRO A 138 -9.30 -2.63 5.28
N LEU A 139 -8.69 -3.82 5.35
CA LEU A 139 -8.46 -4.50 6.61
C LEU A 139 -7.27 -3.84 7.31
N SER A 140 -7.54 -3.12 8.39
CA SER A 140 -6.52 -2.48 9.21
C SER A 140 -5.95 -3.46 10.22
N ILE A 141 -4.65 -3.36 10.46
CA ILE A 141 -3.93 -4.18 11.44
C ILE A 141 -3.48 -3.27 12.57
N TRP A 142 -3.73 -3.68 13.81
CA TRP A 142 -3.30 -2.99 15.01
C TRP A 142 -2.46 -3.93 15.87
N ILE A 143 -1.39 -3.42 16.45
CA ILE A 143 -0.55 -4.16 17.39
C ILE A 143 -0.44 -3.33 18.67
N LYS A 144 -0.83 -3.90 19.81
CA LYS A 144 -0.88 -3.20 21.11
C LYS A 144 -1.58 -1.83 21.03
N GLY A 145 -2.72 -1.76 20.34
CA GLY A 145 -3.51 -0.53 20.16
C GLY A 145 -2.92 0.49 19.19
N SER A 146 -1.77 0.23 18.56
CA SER A 146 -1.18 1.10 17.55
C SER A 146 -1.50 0.59 16.14
N ARG A 147 -2.09 1.45 15.30
CA ARG A 147 -2.39 1.11 13.91
C ARG A 147 -1.10 0.97 13.12
N MET A 148 -0.96 -0.13 12.40
CA MET A 148 0.14 -0.33 11.49
C MET A 148 -0.01 0.54 10.24
N ALA A 149 1.12 0.98 9.69
CA ALA A 149 1.13 1.60 8.36
C ALA A 149 0.70 0.59 7.28
N GLU A 150 1.02 -0.69 7.48
CA GLU A 150 0.60 -1.80 6.63
C GLU A 150 -0.87 -2.15 6.85
N HIS A 151 -1.55 -2.44 5.76
CA HIS A 151 -2.94 -2.92 5.74
C HIS A 151 -3.20 -3.64 4.42
N PHE A 152 -4.25 -4.45 4.41
CA PHE A 152 -4.72 -5.09 3.19
C PHE A 152 -5.70 -4.16 2.50
N TYR A 153 -5.23 -3.55 1.42
CA TYR A 153 -6.03 -2.60 0.65
C TYR A 153 -7.04 -3.27 -0.24
N GLN A 154 -6.83 -4.53 -0.62
CA GLN A 154 -7.59 -5.20 -1.67
C GLN A 154 -8.19 -6.48 -1.17
N CYS A 155 -9.48 -6.66 -1.46
CA CYS A 155 -10.09 -7.98 -1.33
C CYS A 155 -9.61 -8.84 -2.49
N THR A 156 -8.64 -9.71 -2.23
CA THR A 156 -8.07 -10.63 -3.19
C THR A 156 -8.17 -12.06 -2.67
N GLU A 157 -8.51 -12.98 -3.55
CA GLU A 157 -8.48 -14.42 -3.28
C GLU A 157 -7.04 -14.96 -3.20
N ARG A 158 -6.05 -14.20 -3.69
CA ARG A 158 -4.63 -14.54 -3.55
C ARG A 158 -4.11 -14.18 -2.18
N MET A 159 -3.34 -15.07 -1.60
CA MET A 159 -2.61 -14.84 -0.36
C MET A 159 -1.65 -13.65 -0.51
N GLU A 160 -1.84 -12.64 0.35
CA GLU A 160 -0.90 -11.52 0.50
C GLU A 160 -0.28 -11.57 1.89
N LEU A 161 1.05 -11.38 1.99
CA LEU A 161 1.78 -11.37 3.26
C LEU A 161 2.16 -9.94 3.68
N LYS A 162 1.99 -9.63 4.96
CA LYS A 162 2.47 -8.38 5.59
C LYS A 162 3.33 -8.70 6.81
N PRO A 163 4.47 -7.99 6.99
CA PRO A 163 5.29 -8.18 8.19
C PRO A 163 4.53 -7.71 9.43
N LEU A 164 4.67 -8.44 10.53
CA LEU A 164 4.18 -8.06 11.86
C LEU A 164 5.39 -7.68 12.73
N PRO A 165 5.57 -6.41 13.11
CA PRO A 165 6.63 -6.02 14.02
C PRO A 165 6.37 -6.63 15.40
N VAL A 166 7.35 -7.39 15.88
CA VAL A 166 7.36 -7.95 17.23
C VAL A 166 8.18 -7.01 18.12
N PRO A 167 7.62 -6.44 19.20
CA PRO A 167 8.39 -5.63 20.12
C PRO A 167 9.54 -6.43 20.74
N GLU A 168 10.69 -5.78 20.95
CA GLU A 168 11.85 -6.42 21.57
C GLU A 168 11.49 -6.98 22.95
N GLY A 169 11.92 -8.22 23.22
CA GLY A 169 11.65 -8.93 24.48
C GLY A 169 10.20 -9.38 24.68
N ALA A 170 9.30 -9.20 23.71
CA ALA A 170 7.93 -9.68 23.83
C ALA A 170 7.87 -11.22 23.78
N THR A 171 7.17 -11.81 24.75
CA THR A 171 6.85 -13.25 24.77
C THR A 171 5.55 -13.56 24.01
N GLU A 172 4.72 -12.54 23.80
CA GLU A 172 3.47 -12.61 23.06
C GLU A 172 3.18 -11.28 22.35
N VAL A 173 2.39 -11.35 21.27
CA VAL A 173 1.91 -10.17 20.54
C VAL A 173 0.40 -10.28 20.35
N THR A 174 -0.31 -9.26 20.81
CA THR A 174 -1.74 -9.08 20.56
C THR A 174 -1.96 -8.26 19.30
N ILE A 175 -2.68 -8.85 18.35
CA ILE A 175 -2.94 -8.31 17.02
C ILE A 175 -4.44 -8.17 16.85
N THR A 176 -4.89 -6.99 16.44
CA THR A 176 -6.30 -6.73 16.14
C THR A 176 -6.48 -6.43 14.67
N PHE A 177 -7.40 -7.14 14.05
CA PHE A 177 -7.81 -6.94 12.66
C PHE A 177 -9.15 -6.24 12.63
N ASP A 178 -9.27 -5.18 11.84
CA ASP A 178 -10.41 -4.28 11.90
C ASP A 178 -10.84 -3.81 10.49
N VAL A 179 -12.09 -4.09 10.13
CA VAL A 179 -12.74 -3.62 8.89
C VAL A 179 -13.76 -2.50 9.13
N SER A 180 -13.96 -2.07 10.38
CA SER A 180 -14.93 -1.01 10.73
C SER A 180 -14.54 0.35 10.16
N GLN A 181 -13.25 0.61 10.01
CA GLN A 181 -12.73 1.90 9.52
C GLN A 181 -12.71 2.02 8.00
N GLY A 182 -13.16 1.01 7.25
CA GLY A 182 -13.05 1.03 5.79
C GLY A 182 -14.17 1.74 5.05
N GLY A 183 -15.18 2.27 5.75
CA GLY A 183 -16.17 3.16 5.14
C GLY A 183 -15.52 4.45 4.69
N SER A 184 -15.17 4.54 3.41
CA SER A 184 -14.73 5.83 2.90
C SER A 184 -15.98 6.70 2.78
N LEU A 185 -15.95 7.90 3.37
CA LEU A 185 -16.82 9.00 2.98
C LEU A 185 -16.52 9.34 1.51
N ALA A 186 -16.96 8.48 0.59
CA ALA A 186 -17.07 8.80 -0.80
C ALA A 186 -18.26 9.75 -0.88
N CYS A 187 -17.97 11.02 -1.15
CA CYS A 187 -19.01 11.99 -1.48
C CYS A 187 -19.43 11.73 -2.93
N THR A 188 -20.71 11.52 -3.18
CA THR A 188 -21.27 11.45 -4.55
C THR A 188 -21.36 12.81 -5.22
N GLY A 189 -21.19 13.91 -4.48
CA GLY A 189 -21.20 15.27 -5.01
C GLY A 189 -19.99 15.56 -5.92
N THR A 190 -20.25 15.77 -7.21
CA THR A 190 -19.23 16.16 -8.21
C THR A 190 -19.00 17.67 -8.31
N SER A 191 -19.74 18.48 -7.55
CA SER A 191 -19.62 19.95 -7.58
C SER A 191 -19.33 20.53 -6.19
N ALA A 192 -18.56 21.62 -6.15
CA ALA A 192 -18.24 22.35 -4.91
C ALA A 192 -19.46 22.97 -4.21
N LYS A 193 -20.67 22.85 -4.78
CA LYS A 193 -21.92 23.45 -4.30
C LYS A 193 -22.94 22.47 -3.75
N GLN A 194 -22.69 21.16 -3.83
CA GLN A 194 -23.59 20.16 -3.24
C GLN A 194 -23.01 19.64 -1.91
N PRO A 195 -23.84 19.53 -0.84
CA PRO A 195 -23.43 18.89 0.39
C PRO A 195 -22.98 17.45 0.09
N CYS A 196 -21.91 17.01 0.76
CA CYS A 196 -21.42 15.65 0.63
C CYS A 196 -22.48 14.69 1.16
N GLU A 197 -23.19 14.02 0.27
CA GLU A 197 -24.02 12.88 0.64
C GLU A 197 -23.10 11.68 0.92
N PRO A 198 -23.16 11.09 2.13
CA PRO A 198 -22.41 9.89 2.42
C PRO A 198 -22.95 8.76 1.54
N VAL A 199 -22.07 8.10 0.78
CA VAL A 199 -22.41 6.83 0.14
C VAL A 199 -22.80 5.87 1.25
N VAL A 200 -24.08 5.51 1.30
CA VAL A 200 -24.55 4.36 2.10
C VAL A 200 -23.93 3.13 1.46
N GLU A 201 -22.80 2.69 1.99
CA GLU A 201 -22.15 1.47 1.54
C GLU A 201 -23.12 0.31 1.79
N LYS A 202 -23.34 -0.51 0.75
CA LYS A 202 -24.07 -1.77 0.90
C LYS A 202 -23.40 -2.60 2.01
N PRO A 203 -24.16 -3.44 2.75
CA PRO A 203 -23.57 -4.30 3.76
C PRO A 203 -22.38 -5.05 3.17
N ASP A 204 -21.21 -4.86 3.78
CA ASP A 204 -20.04 -5.62 3.38
C ASP A 204 -20.31 -7.08 3.75
N HIS A 205 -20.18 -7.97 2.77
CA HIS A 205 -20.27 -9.41 2.97
C HIS A 205 -18.90 -10.07 2.78
N ARG A 206 -17.83 -9.27 2.68
CA ARG A 206 -16.48 -9.78 2.47
C ARG A 206 -15.98 -10.51 3.68
N VAL A 207 -15.43 -11.69 3.44
CA VAL A 207 -14.86 -12.52 4.48
C VAL A 207 -13.35 -12.46 4.34
N TRP A 208 -12.69 -11.95 5.36
CA TRP A 208 -11.23 -12.02 5.47
C TRP A 208 -10.85 -13.25 6.28
N ASN A 209 -10.17 -14.20 5.62
CA ASN A 209 -9.50 -15.30 6.27
C ASN A 209 -8.04 -14.89 6.50
N LEU A 210 -7.57 -15.06 7.73
CA LEU A 210 -6.27 -14.56 8.18
C LEU A 210 -5.47 -15.69 8.82
N ALA A 211 -4.17 -15.69 8.58
CA ALA A 211 -3.25 -16.62 9.23
C ALA A 211 -1.97 -15.88 9.63
N ILE A 212 -1.52 -16.10 10.86
CA ILE A 212 -0.25 -15.59 11.36
C ILE A 212 0.78 -16.69 11.20
N TYR A 213 1.91 -16.37 10.58
CA TYR A 213 3.01 -17.29 10.35
C TYR A 213 4.26 -16.81 11.06
N GLU A 214 4.96 -17.76 11.66
CA GLU A 214 6.38 -17.63 11.91
C GLU A 214 7.14 -18.05 10.67
N TRP A 215 8.26 -17.38 10.40
CA TRP A 215 9.11 -17.76 9.28
C TRP A 215 10.59 -17.73 9.60
N THR A 216 11.33 -18.56 8.87
CA THR A 216 12.79 -18.68 8.93
C THR A 216 13.37 -18.36 7.55
N PRO A 217 14.36 -17.47 7.44
CA PRO A 217 15.01 -17.19 6.16
C PRO A 217 15.73 -18.45 5.62
N PRO A 218 16.05 -18.49 4.31
CA PRO A 218 16.94 -19.52 3.78
C PRO A 218 18.31 -19.47 4.46
N GLU A 219 18.99 -20.61 4.51
CA GLU A 219 20.33 -20.73 5.11
C GLU A 219 21.37 -19.85 4.39
N THR A 220 21.25 -19.75 3.07
CA THR A 220 22.09 -18.92 2.22
C THR A 220 21.29 -17.76 1.60
N PRO A 221 21.91 -16.58 1.37
CA PRO A 221 21.23 -15.49 0.69
C PRO A 221 20.69 -15.88 -0.68
N ALA A 222 19.37 -15.77 -0.86
CA ALA A 222 18.69 -15.98 -2.13
C ALA A 222 18.68 -14.66 -2.92
N LEU A 223 19.62 -14.49 -3.85
CA LEU A 223 19.72 -13.26 -4.63
C LEU A 223 18.62 -13.18 -5.70
N PRO A 224 17.78 -12.13 -5.70
CA PRO A 224 16.73 -12.00 -6.70
C PRO A 224 17.30 -11.62 -8.08
N PRO A 225 16.54 -11.80 -9.17
CA PRO A 225 16.94 -11.31 -10.49
C PRO A 225 17.09 -9.77 -10.48
N PRO A 226 17.87 -9.18 -11.41
CA PRO A 226 17.94 -7.72 -11.51
C PRO A 226 16.57 -7.12 -11.88
N PRO A 227 16.20 -5.94 -11.36
CA PRO A 227 15.03 -5.22 -11.81
C PRO A 227 15.09 -4.94 -13.32
N ARG A 228 13.92 -4.93 -13.98
CA ARG A 228 13.83 -4.54 -15.39
C ARG A 228 14.37 -3.12 -15.59
N ALA A 229 15.01 -2.89 -16.72
CA ALA A 229 15.50 -1.56 -17.07
C ALA A 229 14.35 -0.58 -17.27
N PHE A 230 14.53 0.65 -16.78
CA PHE A 230 13.60 1.74 -17.05
C PHE A 230 13.57 2.07 -18.54
N PRO A 231 12.39 2.36 -19.11
CA PRO A 231 12.32 2.87 -20.48
C PRO A 231 12.98 4.25 -20.55
N LYS A 232 13.59 4.57 -21.71
CA LYS A 232 14.25 5.87 -21.94
C LYS A 232 13.29 7.05 -21.85
N GLN A 233 12.01 6.82 -22.11
CA GLN A 233 10.95 7.81 -22.04
C GLN A 233 9.68 7.17 -21.46
N VAL A 234 8.97 7.90 -20.63
CA VAL A 234 7.71 7.51 -19.99
C VAL A 234 6.67 8.60 -20.20
N GLY A 235 5.43 8.24 -20.46
CA GLY A 235 4.42 9.23 -20.88
C GLY A 235 4.68 9.77 -22.30
N GLY A 236 3.63 10.31 -22.92
CA GLY A 236 3.65 10.73 -24.34
C GLY A 236 2.72 9.90 -25.22
N GLU A 237 2.67 10.24 -26.51
CA GLU A 237 1.73 9.72 -27.53
C GLU A 237 2.00 8.25 -27.93
N GLY A 238 2.26 7.38 -26.97
CA GLY A 238 2.24 5.93 -27.20
C GLY A 238 0.80 5.43 -27.43
N PRO A 239 0.63 4.22 -28.00
CA PRO A 239 -0.68 3.62 -28.29
C PRO A 239 -1.58 3.39 -27.06
N ALA A 240 -1.06 3.59 -25.85
CA ALA A 240 -1.82 3.60 -24.60
C ALA A 240 -2.62 4.90 -24.43
N LYS A 241 -3.46 5.26 -25.41
CA LYS A 241 -4.62 6.15 -25.20
C LYS A 241 -5.68 5.39 -24.39
N ALA A 242 -5.38 5.04 -23.15
CA ALA A 242 -6.40 4.58 -22.22
C ALA A 242 -7.32 5.77 -21.92
N LYS A 243 -8.51 5.75 -22.54
CA LYS A 243 -9.54 6.80 -22.44
C LYS A 243 -9.69 7.26 -20.98
N GLY A 244 -9.32 8.50 -20.69
CA GLY A 244 -9.60 9.16 -19.41
C GLY A 244 -8.41 9.43 -18.48
N GLN A 245 -7.19 8.99 -18.80
CA GLN A 245 -5.99 9.44 -18.08
C GLN A 245 -5.44 10.71 -18.73
N ALA A 246 -5.49 11.84 -18.00
CA ALA A 246 -4.89 13.09 -18.44
C ALA A 246 -3.41 12.85 -18.81
N LEU A 247 -3.03 13.28 -20.01
CA LEU A 247 -1.69 13.17 -20.57
C LEU A 247 -0.62 13.61 -19.55
N ILE A 248 0.09 12.64 -18.98
CA ILE A 248 1.40 12.92 -18.39
C ILE A 248 2.28 13.25 -19.60
N LYS A 249 2.63 14.54 -19.75
CA LYS A 249 3.63 14.97 -20.74
C LYS A 249 4.84 14.06 -20.60
N GLY A 250 5.42 13.63 -21.71
CA GLY A 250 6.54 12.69 -21.70
C GLY A 250 7.65 13.15 -20.74
N GLU A 251 8.29 12.20 -20.08
CA GLU A 251 9.43 12.41 -19.20
C GLU A 251 10.57 11.54 -19.73
N ASN A 252 11.77 12.11 -19.84
CA ASN A 252 12.96 11.43 -20.30
C ASN A 252 13.76 10.93 -19.11
N LEU A 253 14.23 9.69 -19.18
CA LEU A 253 15.16 9.13 -18.21
C LEU A 253 16.49 9.88 -18.34
N ILE A 254 16.98 10.40 -17.21
CA ILE A 254 18.25 11.13 -17.10
C ILE A 254 19.34 10.20 -16.61
N GLU A 255 19.04 9.48 -15.53
CA GLU A 255 20.00 8.65 -14.82
C GLU A 255 19.27 7.49 -14.14
N THR A 256 19.96 6.35 -14.05
CA THR A 256 19.50 5.19 -13.30
C THR A 256 20.57 4.80 -12.29
N LYS A 257 20.15 4.48 -11.07
CA LYS A 257 20.99 3.81 -10.07
C LYS A 257 20.35 2.51 -9.63
N ALA A 258 21.17 1.56 -9.18
CA ALA A 258 20.72 0.27 -8.71
C ALA A 258 21.58 -0.21 -7.55
N GLY A 259 21.03 -1.12 -6.74
CA GLY A 259 21.70 -1.69 -5.59
C GLY A 259 20.93 -2.87 -5.01
N THR A 260 21.45 -3.38 -3.90
CA THR A 260 20.89 -4.51 -3.16
C THR A 260 20.75 -4.13 -1.68
N TRP A 261 19.52 -4.11 -1.19
CA TRP A 261 19.26 -3.93 0.23
C TRP A 261 19.54 -5.25 0.99
N PRO A 262 20.13 -5.23 2.20
CA PRO A 262 20.42 -4.05 3.04
C PRO A 262 21.75 -3.34 2.77
N ARG A 263 22.62 -3.89 1.92
CA ARG A 263 23.96 -3.33 1.67
C ARG A 263 23.91 -1.89 1.13
N ASP A 264 23.04 -1.68 0.15
CA ASP A 264 22.87 -0.40 -0.53
C ASP A 264 21.56 0.24 -0.05
N ALA A 265 21.51 0.64 1.21
CA ALA A 265 20.30 1.22 1.83
C ALA A 265 20.12 2.73 1.53
N GLU A 266 21.11 3.39 0.94
CA GLU A 266 21.03 4.80 0.56
C GLU A 266 21.61 5.03 -0.82
N VAL A 267 21.00 5.94 -1.59
CA VAL A 267 21.50 6.36 -2.89
C VAL A 267 21.22 7.84 -3.14
N THR A 268 22.19 8.53 -3.74
CA THR A 268 22.11 9.97 -4.02
C THR A 268 22.27 10.24 -5.51
N PHE A 269 21.41 11.08 -6.08
CA PHE A 269 21.56 11.67 -7.41
C PHE A 269 21.98 13.13 -7.29
N GLU A 270 22.87 13.56 -8.18
CA GLU A 270 23.31 14.94 -8.25
C GLU A 270 23.03 15.48 -9.64
N VAL A 271 22.10 16.42 -9.74
CA VAL A 271 21.61 16.93 -11.04
C VAL A 271 21.45 18.43 -11.03
N THR A 272 21.61 19.06 -12.19
CA THR A 272 21.33 20.49 -12.37
C THR A 272 19.94 20.66 -12.93
N GLY A 273 19.07 21.36 -12.21
CA GLY A 273 17.70 21.61 -12.63
C GLY A 273 17.64 22.50 -13.88
N ARG A 274 16.71 22.19 -14.79
CA ARG A 274 16.46 22.98 -16.01
C ARG A 274 15.17 23.82 -15.93
N GLY A 275 14.66 24.06 -14.72
CA GLY A 275 13.41 24.79 -14.50
C GLY A 275 12.17 23.94 -14.77
N ARG A 276 12.28 22.61 -14.66
CA ARG A 276 11.22 21.65 -14.98
C ARG A 276 10.89 20.78 -13.77
N GLN A 277 9.83 19.98 -13.89
CA GLN A 277 9.59 18.92 -12.93
C GLN A 277 10.54 17.75 -13.21
N MET A 278 11.07 17.19 -12.13
CA MET A 278 11.76 15.92 -12.12
C MET A 278 10.87 14.86 -11.49
N GLY A 279 11.10 13.61 -11.86
CA GLY A 279 10.36 12.45 -11.42
C GLY A 279 11.29 11.36 -10.94
N LEU A 280 10.95 10.68 -9.84
CA LEU A 280 11.58 9.43 -9.44
C LEU A 280 10.61 8.28 -9.58
N ASP A 281 11.04 7.21 -10.22
CA ASP A 281 10.37 5.92 -10.15
C ASP A 281 11.33 4.86 -9.63
N GLN A 282 10.76 3.82 -9.03
CA GLN A 282 11.51 2.77 -8.38
C GLN A 282 10.95 1.40 -8.72
N LEU A 283 11.86 0.48 -9.00
CA LEU A 283 11.57 -0.91 -9.30
C LEU A 283 12.36 -1.81 -8.36
N CYS A 284 11.72 -2.85 -7.86
CA CYS A 284 12.36 -3.85 -7.03
C CYS A 284 12.03 -5.27 -7.48
N THR A 285 12.87 -6.20 -7.04
CA THR A 285 12.74 -7.63 -7.25
C THR A 285 13.12 -8.40 -5.99
N GLY A 286 12.55 -9.60 -5.85
CA GLY A 286 12.69 -10.47 -4.67
C GLY A 286 11.41 -10.54 -3.84
N GLU A 287 11.28 -11.60 -3.06
CA GLU A 287 10.07 -11.92 -2.29
C GLU A 287 9.66 -10.82 -1.31
N LEU A 288 10.62 -10.08 -0.78
CA LEU A 288 10.37 -8.98 0.15
C LEU A 288 10.25 -7.60 -0.53
N ALA A 289 10.28 -7.52 -1.86
CA ALA A 289 10.29 -6.25 -2.60
C ALA A 289 9.10 -5.34 -2.25
N GLY A 290 7.90 -5.92 -2.08
CA GLY A 290 6.70 -5.17 -1.68
C GLY A 290 6.75 -4.57 -0.26
N ARG A 291 7.68 -5.04 0.58
CA ARG A 291 7.91 -4.54 1.94
C ARG A 291 8.95 -3.44 2.00
N LEU A 292 9.78 -3.32 0.96
CA LEU A 292 10.82 -2.30 0.93
C LEU A 292 10.16 -0.92 0.84
N ARG A 293 10.38 -0.11 1.86
CA ARG A 293 9.92 1.27 1.96
C ARG A 293 11.08 2.19 1.62
N PHE A 294 10.74 3.37 1.09
CA PHE A 294 11.73 4.39 0.82
C PHE A 294 11.26 5.77 1.22
N THR A 295 12.21 6.59 1.64
CA THR A 295 12.07 8.03 1.84
C THR A 295 12.81 8.79 0.76
N ILE A 296 12.32 9.98 0.40
CA ILE A 296 12.95 10.86 -0.59
C ILE A 296 13.26 12.19 0.08
N GLN A 297 14.52 12.60 0.00
CA GLN A 297 14.97 13.93 0.38
C GLN A 297 15.48 14.68 -0.84
N VAL A 298 15.10 15.95 -0.99
CA VAL A 298 15.63 16.85 -2.02
C VAL A 298 16.27 18.03 -1.32
N ASN A 299 17.59 18.20 -1.53
CA ASN A 299 18.42 19.18 -0.83
C ASN A 299 18.25 19.11 0.71
N GLY A 300 18.23 17.88 1.25
CA GLY A 300 18.04 17.62 2.69
C GLY A 300 16.60 17.76 3.18
N ARG A 301 15.65 18.25 2.37
CA ARG A 301 14.24 18.35 2.74
C ARG A 301 13.49 17.07 2.41
N ASP A 302 12.88 16.44 3.42
CA ASP A 302 12.01 15.28 3.24
C ASP A 302 10.74 15.66 2.45
N LEU A 303 10.44 14.88 1.42
CA LEU A 303 9.22 14.99 0.61
C LEU A 303 8.06 14.15 1.17
N GLY A 304 8.27 13.43 2.28
CA GLY A 304 7.25 12.67 2.99
C GLY A 304 6.73 11.45 2.24
N SER A 305 7.49 10.97 1.24
CA SER A 305 7.17 9.73 0.53
C SER A 305 7.61 8.55 1.39
N ARG A 306 6.68 7.63 1.69
CA ARG A 306 6.95 6.28 2.25
C ARG A 306 6.26 5.24 1.36
N GLY A 307 6.64 5.22 0.09
CA GLY A 307 6.06 4.31 -0.89
C GLY A 307 6.57 2.88 -0.69
N ALA A 308 5.79 1.87 -1.09
CA ALA A 308 6.37 0.56 -1.38
C ALA A 308 7.21 0.68 -2.66
N CYS A 309 8.29 -0.08 -2.73
CA CYS A 309 8.95 -0.29 -4.00
C CYS A 309 8.04 -1.11 -4.94
N GLY A 310 7.94 -0.67 -6.20
CA GLY A 310 7.08 -1.34 -7.17
C GLY A 310 7.76 -2.57 -7.75
N VAL A 311 7.03 -3.67 -7.93
CA VAL A 311 7.52 -4.86 -8.67
C VAL A 311 6.99 -4.79 -10.11
N TRP A 312 7.88 -5.02 -11.09
CA TRP A 312 7.52 -5.06 -12.51
C TRP A 312 8.17 -6.25 -13.21
N GLU A 313 7.41 -7.33 -13.31
CA GLU A 313 7.87 -8.56 -13.95
C GLU A 313 7.54 -8.60 -15.45
N SER A 314 6.35 -8.15 -15.84
CA SER A 314 5.88 -8.28 -17.22
C SER A 314 4.97 -7.12 -17.66
N GLY A 315 4.69 -7.09 -18.98
CA GLY A 315 3.80 -6.11 -19.64
C GLY A 315 4.27 -4.65 -19.62
N PRO A 316 3.34 -3.69 -19.79
CA PRO A 316 3.68 -2.28 -19.97
C PRO A 316 4.25 -1.66 -18.71
N TYR A 317 5.07 -0.62 -18.87
CA TYR A 317 5.73 0.07 -17.77
C TYR A 317 4.71 0.68 -16.79
N PRO A 318 4.63 0.20 -15.53
CA PRO A 318 3.60 0.61 -14.56
C PRO A 318 4.00 1.91 -13.85
N MET A 319 4.10 3.00 -14.60
CA MET A 319 4.60 4.30 -14.13
C MET A 319 3.96 4.76 -12.80
N ALA A 320 4.80 5.03 -11.79
CA ALA A 320 4.38 5.43 -10.45
C ALA A 320 5.20 6.62 -9.92
N ILE A 321 5.49 7.59 -10.80
CA ILE A 321 6.51 8.63 -10.59
C ILE A 321 6.16 9.58 -9.44
N THR A 322 7.16 9.84 -8.60
CA THR A 322 7.14 10.88 -7.57
C THR A 322 7.74 12.16 -8.14
N GLN A 323 6.91 13.16 -8.40
CA GLN A 323 7.37 14.42 -8.99
C GLN A 323 7.81 15.45 -7.94
N PHE A 324 8.84 16.23 -8.26
CA PHE A 324 9.29 17.39 -7.50
C PHE A 324 9.82 18.49 -8.45
N GLY A 325 9.89 19.72 -7.95
CA GLY A 325 10.36 20.86 -8.73
C GLY A 325 11.88 20.94 -8.79
N ALA A 326 12.44 21.25 -9.96
CA ALA A 326 13.86 21.43 -10.17
C ALA A 326 14.15 22.84 -10.74
N PRO A 327 14.48 23.85 -9.90
CA PRO A 327 14.74 25.21 -10.35
C PRO A 327 15.88 25.29 -11.37
N ALA A 328 15.74 26.17 -12.37
CA ALA A 328 16.73 26.32 -13.43
C ALA A 328 18.11 26.75 -12.89
N GLY A 329 19.16 26.08 -13.36
CA GLY A 329 20.55 26.38 -13.01
C GLY A 329 20.95 26.03 -11.57
N LYS A 330 20.05 25.47 -10.76
CA LYS A 330 20.36 25.06 -9.39
C LYS A 330 20.77 23.59 -9.35
N ARG A 331 21.87 23.28 -8.65
CA ARG A 331 22.24 21.91 -8.30
C ARG A 331 21.22 21.36 -7.29
N LEU A 332 20.82 20.13 -7.51
CA LEU A 332 19.89 19.37 -6.68
C LEU A 332 20.58 18.10 -6.23
N THR A 333 20.47 17.82 -4.94
CA THR A 333 20.88 16.56 -4.33
C THR A 333 19.63 15.79 -3.95
N VAL A 334 19.39 14.67 -4.61
CA VAL A 334 18.21 13.84 -4.39
C VAL A 334 18.65 12.56 -3.73
N THR A 335 18.29 12.36 -2.47
CA THR A 335 18.70 11.19 -1.68
C THR A 335 17.51 10.30 -1.42
N LEU A 336 17.65 9.01 -1.70
CA LEU A 336 16.68 7.98 -1.36
C LEU A 336 17.27 7.07 -0.29
N ARG A 337 16.49 6.79 0.74
CA ARG A 337 16.85 5.83 1.80
C ARG A 337 15.82 4.73 1.87
N TRP A 338 16.30 3.50 1.98
CA TRP A 338 15.52 2.28 2.00
C TRP A 338 15.45 1.71 3.41
N GLU A 339 14.26 1.28 3.81
CA GLU A 339 14.01 0.61 5.08
C GLU A 339 13.07 -0.58 4.86
N MET A 340 13.23 -1.63 5.66
CA MET A 340 12.34 -2.79 5.63
C MET A 340 12.12 -3.33 7.05
N PRO A 341 10.89 -3.24 7.58
CA PRO A 341 10.50 -3.95 8.79
C PRO A 341 10.56 -5.48 8.57
N GLY A 342 11.00 -6.24 9.57
CA GLY A 342 11.08 -7.71 9.46
C GLY A 342 12.20 -8.17 8.52
N ALA A 343 13.30 -7.42 8.48
CA ALA A 343 14.50 -7.68 7.71
C ALA A 343 15.13 -9.06 7.94
N SER A 344 15.69 -9.66 6.88
CA SER A 344 16.70 -10.71 7.01
C SER A 344 17.80 -10.52 5.97
N ALA A 345 19.06 -10.67 6.38
CA ALA A 345 20.21 -10.56 5.49
C ALA A 345 20.21 -11.61 4.36
N ASN A 346 19.55 -12.76 4.58
CA ASN A 346 19.48 -13.85 3.61
C ASN A 346 18.31 -13.72 2.63
N ARG A 347 17.49 -12.66 2.75
CA ARG A 347 16.38 -12.35 1.84
C ARG A 347 16.56 -10.96 1.23
N PRO A 348 17.65 -10.74 0.46
CA PRO A 348 17.95 -9.42 -0.09
C PRO A 348 16.90 -8.98 -1.11
N VAL A 349 16.75 -7.67 -1.25
CA VAL A 349 15.93 -7.06 -2.32
C VAL A 349 16.83 -6.26 -3.23
N ARG A 350 16.75 -6.52 -4.52
CA ARG A 350 17.40 -5.66 -5.52
C ARG A 350 16.45 -4.54 -5.87
N TRP A 351 17.01 -3.34 -5.99
CA TRP A 351 16.27 -2.14 -6.31
C TRP A 351 16.96 -1.39 -7.45
N SER A 352 16.18 -0.63 -8.20
CA SER A 352 16.64 0.34 -9.18
C SER A 352 15.76 1.58 -9.13
N VAL A 353 16.39 2.73 -9.31
CA VAL A 353 15.74 4.04 -9.30
C VAL A 353 16.06 4.77 -10.59
N GLY A 354 15.01 5.18 -11.31
CA GLY A 354 15.11 6.02 -12.48
C GLY A 354 14.78 7.46 -12.12
N LEU A 355 15.66 8.39 -12.47
CA LEU A 355 15.43 9.82 -12.39
C LEU A 355 15.01 10.33 -13.77
N PHE A 356 13.84 10.91 -13.86
CA PHE A 356 13.23 11.42 -15.08
C PHE A 356 13.12 12.95 -15.05
N GLU A 357 13.16 13.59 -16.22
CA GLU A 357 12.86 15.01 -16.40
C GLU A 357 11.73 15.19 -17.41
N ARG A 358 10.78 16.06 -17.08
CA ARG A 358 9.65 16.37 -17.95
C ARG A 358 10.10 17.05 -19.26
N VAL A 359 9.58 16.55 -20.38
CA VAL A 359 9.75 17.13 -21.71
C VAL A 359 8.82 18.34 -21.85
N LYS A 360 9.24 19.34 -22.65
CA LYS A 360 8.49 20.58 -22.86
C LYS A 360 7.14 20.33 -23.54
#